data_AF-A0A7X5VTI8-F1
#
_entry.id   AF-A0A7X5VTI8-F1
#
_cell.length_a   1.000
_cell.length_b   1.000
_cell.length_c   1.000
_cell.angle_alpha   90.00
_cell.angle_beta   90.00
_cell.angle_gamma   90.00
#
_symmetry.space_group_name_H-M   'P 1'
#
loop_
_entity.id
_entity.type
_entity.pdbx_description
1 polymer ?
#
loop_
_entity_poly.entity_id
_entity_poly.type
_entity_poly.pdbx_seq_one_letter_code
_entity_poly.pdbx_strand_id
1 'polypeptide(L)' 'EQILRLHRTEHEEVRLVLLPAVVLTKKGRPVRGLKAEDFQLFEDHVPHEIRYFGTEDQEPVSI' A
#
# COMPACT_ATOMS: atom_id res chain seq x y z
N GLU A 1 -2.93 50.77 -8.34
CA GLU A 1 -3.48 49.41 -8.43
C GLU A 1 -2.44 48.43 -7.88
N GLN A 2 -2.75 47.71 -6.80
CA GLN A 2 -1.85 46.71 -6.20
C GLN A 2 -2.49 45.34 -6.36
N ILE A 3 -1.87 44.48 -7.15
CA ILE A 3 -2.30 43.10 -7.40
C ILE A 3 -1.82 42.24 -6.23
N LEU A 4 -2.73 41.87 -5.33
CA LEU A 4 -2.50 40.90 -4.27
C LEU A 4 -2.31 39.51 -4.88
N ARG A 5 -1.08 38.99 -4.86
CA ARG A 5 -0.79 37.59 -5.19
C ARG A 5 -1.25 36.70 -4.03
N LEU A 6 -2.42 36.10 -4.19
CA LEU A 6 -2.91 35.03 -3.32
C LEU A 6 -1.99 33.82 -3.45
N HIS A 7 -1.18 33.56 -2.43
CA HIS A 7 -0.55 32.25 -2.25
C HIS A 7 -1.60 31.35 -1.62
N ARG A 8 -2.20 30.47 -2.43
CA ARG A 8 -3.11 29.43 -1.93
C ARG A 8 -2.26 28.24 -1.52
N THR A 9 -2.41 27.82 -0.27
CA THR A 9 -1.91 26.52 0.21
C THR A 9 -3.09 25.56 0.23
N GLU A 10 -2.93 24.40 -0.43
CA GLU A 10 -3.91 23.32 -0.41
C GLU A 10 -3.42 22.23 0.56
N HIS A 11 -4.30 21.81 1.47
CA HIS A 11 -4.05 20.73 2.40
C HIS A 11 -5.01 19.58 2.04
N GLU A 12 -4.48 18.39 1.79
CA GLU A 12 -5.27 17.16 1.67
C GLU A 12 -5.00 16.25 2.87
N GLU A 13 -6.08 15.77 3.49
CA GLU A 13 -6.01 14.69 4.48
C GLU A 13 -6.17 13.35 3.77
N VAL A 14 -5.13 12.53 3.80
CA VAL A 14 -5.14 11.16 3.26
C VAL A 14 -5.14 10.14 4.38
N ARG A 15 -5.98 9.11 4.25
CA ARG A 15 -6.02 7.96 5.17
C ARG A 15 -5.15 6.84 4.62
N LEU A 16 -4.03 6.57 5.30
CA LEU A 16 -3.25 5.35 5.06
C LEU A 16 -3.81 4.21 5.90
N VAL A 17 -3.99 3.05 5.28
CA VAL A 17 -4.49 1.83 5.94
C VAL A 17 -3.54 0.67 5.68
N LEU A 18 -3.48 -0.27 6.63
CA LEU A 18 -2.74 -1.52 6.50
C LEU A 18 -3.68 -2.62 6.01
N LEU A 19 -3.31 -3.31 4.93
CA LEU A 19 -4.06 -4.43 4.38
C LEU A 19 -3.22 -5.72 4.47
N PRO A 20 -3.43 -6.57 5.48
CA PRO A 20 -2.75 -7.85 5.58
C PRO A 20 -3.30 -8.85 4.55
N ALA A 21 -2.41 -9.54 3.84
CA ALA A 21 -2.78 -10.56 2.86
C ALA A 21 -1.82 -11.75 2.89
N VAL A 22 -2.36 -12.96 2.68
CA VAL A 22 -1.59 -14.21 2.59
C VAL A 22 -1.94 -14.93 1.30
N VAL A 23 -0.93 -15.23 0.48
CA VAL A 23 -1.10 -15.98 -0.76
C VAL A 23 -0.64 -17.42 -0.55
N LEU A 24 -1.55 -18.38 -0.76
CA LEU A 24 -1.29 -19.80 -0.60
C LEU A 24 -1.30 -20.53 -1.94
N THR A 25 -0.39 -21.49 -2.08
CA THR A 25 -0.45 -22.51 -3.13
C THR A 25 -1.69 -23.38 -2.97
N LYS A 26 -2.05 -24.13 -4.03
CA LYS A 26 -3.14 -25.12 -3.99
C LYS A 26 -3.00 -26.16 -2.87
N LYS A 27 -1.77 -26.42 -2.40
CA LYS A 27 -1.47 -27.35 -1.31
C LYS A 27 -1.43 -26.68 0.08
N GLY A 28 -1.85 -25.42 0.19
CA GLY A 28 -1.91 -24.67 1.46
C GLY A 28 -0.57 -24.10 1.94
N ARG A 29 0.50 -24.18 1.16
CA ARG A 29 1.80 -23.59 1.51
C ARG A 29 1.86 -22.13 1.09
N PRO A 30 2.44 -21.21 1.89
CA PRO A 30 2.68 -19.83 1.47
C PRO A 30 3.51 -19.74 0.19
N VAL A 31 3.09 -18.87 -0.72
CA VAL A 31 3.91 -18.46 -1.87
C VAL A 31 4.96 -17.49 -1.36
N ARG A 32 6.24 -17.73 -1.70
CA ARG A 32 7.38 -16.93 -1.26
C ARG A 32 7.92 -16.06 -2.39
N GLY A 33 8.62 -14.98 -2.02
CA GLY A 33 9.31 -14.12 -2.98
C GLY A 33 8.38 -13.22 -3.79
N LEU A 34 7.14 -13.02 -3.31
CA LEU A 34 6.21 -12.07 -3.89
C LEU A 34 6.70 -10.65 -3.65
N LYS A 35 6.48 -9.80 -4.65
CA LYS A 35 6.86 -8.39 -4.66
C LYS A 35 5.62 -7.53 -4.81
N ALA A 36 5.75 -6.23 -4.55
CA ALA A 36 4.66 -5.28 -4.75
C ALA A 36 4.06 -5.34 -6.17
N GLU A 37 4.90 -5.59 -7.20
CA GLU A 37 4.49 -5.71 -8.61
C GLU A 37 3.57 -6.92 -8.90
N ASP A 38 3.50 -7.90 -8.00
CA ASP A 38 2.60 -9.06 -8.11
C ASP A 38 1.17 -8.75 -7.62
N PHE A 39 0.93 -7.54 -7.10
CA PHE A 39 -0.35 -7.14 -6.51
C PHE A 39 -0.93 -5.90 -7.18
N GLN A 40 -2.27 -5.83 -7.18
CA GLN A 40 -3.03 -4.64 -7.55
C GLN A 40 -4.08 -4.40 -6.48
N LEU A 41 -4.21 -3.15 -6.02
CA LEU A 41 -5.22 -2.74 -5.05
C LEU A 41 -6.37 -2.05 -5.77
N PHE A 42 -7.59 -2.42 -5.41
CA PHE A 42 -8.80 -1.79 -5.90
C PHE A 42 -9.73 -1.48 -4.74
N GLU A 43 -10.40 -0.34 -4.80
CA GLU A 43 -11.52 0.03 -3.93
C GLU A 43 -12.68 0.42 -4.85
N ASP A 44 -13.83 -0.23 -4.72
CA ASP A 44 -14.99 -0.04 -5.60
C ASP A 44 -14.65 -0.09 -7.11
N HIS A 45 -13.81 -1.04 -7.50
CA HIS A 45 -13.29 -1.23 -8.87
C HIS A 45 -12.34 -0.12 -9.36
N VAL A 46 -11.98 0.84 -8.51
CA VAL A 46 -11.02 1.90 -8.83
C VAL A 46 -9.62 1.45 -8.39
N PRO A 47 -8.61 1.43 -9.29
CA PRO A 47 -7.24 1.13 -8.94
C PRO A 47 -6.67 2.14 -7.93
N HIS A 48 -5.94 1.63 -6.94
CA HIS A 48 -5.27 2.43 -5.91
C HIS A 48 -3.78 2.11 -5.86
N GLU A 49 -2.99 3.12 -5.51
CA GLU A 49 -1.54 2.99 -5.37
C GLU A 49 -1.17 2.28 -4.06
N ILE A 50 -0.31 1.28 -4.15
CA ILE A 50 0.34 0.67 -2.98
C ILE A 50 1.54 1.53 -2.59
N ARG A 51 1.36 2.40 -1.59
CA ARG A 51 2.41 3.31 -1.10
C ARG A 51 3.56 2.58 -0.41
N TYR A 52 3.24 1.53 0.34
CA TYR A 52 4.20 0.74 1.11
C TYR A 52 3.89 -0.74 0.95
N PHE A 53 4.94 -1.55 0.82
CA PHE A 53 4.85 -3.00 0.74
C PHE A 53 5.89 -3.61 1.68
N GLY A 54 5.47 -4.61 2.45
CA GLY A 54 6.32 -5.33 3.38
C GLY A 54 5.88 -6.79 3.49
N THR A 55 6.84 -7.66 3.77
CA THR A 55 6.61 -9.09 3.97
C THR A 55 7.04 -9.48 5.38
N GLU A 56 6.20 -10.24 6.09
CA GLU A 56 6.49 -10.72 7.46
C GLU A 56 7.48 -11.90 7.48
N ASP A 57 8.00 -12.32 6.32
CA ASP A 57 8.91 -13.45 6.18
C ASP A 57 10.38 -13.12 6.54
N GLN A 58 10.68 -11.87 6.91
CA GLN A 58 12.02 -11.41 7.29
C GLN A 58 12.27 -11.39 8.80
N GLU A 59 11.26 -11.61 9.65
CA GLU A 59 11.50 -11.65 11.08
C GLU A 59 12.01 -13.03 11.53
N PRO A 60 13.17 -13.12 12.21
CA PRO A 60 13.59 -14.37 12.82
C PRO A 60 12.57 -14.77 13.88
N VAL A 61 12.03 -15.98 13.75
CA VAL A 61 11.23 -16.59 14.82
C VAL A 61 12.15 -16.78 16.02
N SER A 62 11.99 -15.94 17.04
CA SER A 62 12.62 -16.17 18.34
C SER A 62 11.87 -17.32 19.01
N ILE A 63 12.57 -18.42 19.30
CA ILE A 63 12.09 -19.54 20.12
C ILE A 63 12.55 -19.30 21.56
#